data_AF-A0A6I7F597-F1
#
_entry.id   AF-A0A6I7F597-F1
#
_cell.length_a   1.000
_cell.length_b   1.000
_cell.length_c   1.000
_cell.angle_alpha   90.00
_cell.angle_beta   90.00
_cell.angle_gamma   90.00
#
_symmetry.space_group_name_H-M   'P 1'
#
loop_
_entity.id
_entity.type
_entity.pdbx_description
1 polymer ?
#
loop_
_entity_poly.entity_id
_entity_poly.type
_entity_poly.pdbx_seq_one_letter_code
_entity_poly.pdbx_strand_id
1 'polypeptide(L)'
;MFIYFSDAHPFRSFPSAAIPHKKSSIAAWFVTSFNEALELTGLSPKKLSKAARFNQVRLRIFFTPEIDLHDCMHEFGYYDYAHFSKDFKECIGLIPNEYRNWMLEKMNREQHKHENVVFLQDE
;
A
#
# COMPACT_ATOMS: atom_id res chain seq x y z
N MET A 1 -0.80 3.42 20.63
CA MET A 1 -2.04 2.81 20.11
C MET A 1 -1.69 2.16 18.78
N PHE A 2 -1.27 0.89 18.80
CA PHE A 2 -0.84 0.15 17.61
C PHE A 2 -2.07 -0.52 17.00
N ILE A 3 -2.64 0.08 15.96
CA ILE A 3 -3.60 -0.62 15.11
C ILE A 3 -2.80 -1.55 14.20
N TYR A 4 -2.59 -2.78 14.67
CA TYR A 4 -2.32 -3.93 13.82
C TYR A 4 -3.45 -3.99 12.78
N PHE A 5 -3.16 -3.67 11.53
CA PHE A 5 -3.95 -4.16 10.40
C PHE A 5 -3.55 -5.62 10.14
N SER A 6 -3.70 -6.47 11.17
CA SER A 6 -3.89 -7.90 10.96
C SER A 6 -5.31 -8.05 10.44
N ASP A 7 -5.48 -8.92 9.46
CA ASP A 7 -6.76 -9.32 8.86
C ASP A 7 -7.22 -8.45 7.69
N ALA A 8 -6.34 -8.30 6.70
CA ALA A 8 -6.78 -8.22 5.31
C ALA A 8 -6.51 -9.57 4.62
N HIS A 9 -7.29 -10.60 4.97
CA HIS A 9 -7.54 -11.67 4.02
C HIS A 9 -8.10 -11.03 2.74
N PRO A 10 -7.57 -11.34 1.55
CA PRO A 10 -8.03 -10.73 0.28
C PRO A 10 -9.45 -11.16 -0.12
N PHE A 11 -10.14 -11.95 0.71
CA PHE A 11 -11.55 -12.30 0.59
C PHE A 11 -12.33 -11.76 1.79
N ARG A 12 -12.33 -10.45 1.98
CA ARG A 12 -13.41 -9.82 2.75
C ARG A 12 -14.69 -10.14 1.99
N SER A 13 -15.59 -10.88 2.63
CA SER A 13 -16.90 -11.30 2.12
C SER A 13 -17.49 -10.25 1.19
N PHE A 14 -17.59 -10.60 -0.10
CA PHE A 14 -18.33 -9.81 -1.07
C PHE A 14 -19.74 -9.54 -0.51
N PRO A 15 -20.31 -8.34 -0.69
CA PRO A 15 -21.69 -8.09 -0.28
C PRO A 15 -22.57 -9.17 -0.93
N SER A 16 -23.22 -9.98 -0.09
CA SER A 16 -24.08 -11.09 -0.50
C SER A 16 -25.20 -10.67 -1.47
N ALA A 17 -25.46 -9.37 -1.61
CA ALA A 17 -26.46 -8.77 -2.48
C ALA A 17 -26.07 -8.68 -3.96
N ALA A 18 -24.80 -8.92 -4.33
CA ALA A 18 -24.32 -8.80 -5.71
C ALA A 18 -24.05 -10.13 -6.41
N ILE A 19 -24.39 -11.28 -5.79
CA ILE A 19 -24.22 -12.59 -6.43
C ILE A 19 -25.36 -12.80 -7.42
N PRO A 20 -25.16 -12.78 -8.75
CA PRO A 20 -26.20 -13.13 -9.68
C PRO A 20 -26.42 -14.64 -9.52
N HIS A 21 -27.60 -15.05 -9.07
CA HIS A 21 -27.99 -16.44 -8.79
C HIS A 21 -28.01 -17.37 -10.02
N LYS A 22 -27.29 -17.04 -11.11
CA LYS A 22 -27.40 -17.72 -12.40
C LYS A 22 -26.08 -17.76 -13.19
N LYS A 23 -24.96 -18.17 -12.60
CA LYS A 23 -23.73 -18.49 -13.35
C LYS A 23 -23.03 -19.72 -12.75
N SER A 24 -23.04 -20.84 -13.46
CA SER A 24 -22.65 -22.17 -12.96
C SER A 24 -21.16 -22.52 -13.07
N SER A 25 -20.29 -21.60 -13.51
CA SER A 25 -18.86 -21.87 -13.71
C SER A 25 -17.97 -20.79 -13.13
N ILE A 26 -16.92 -21.22 -12.43
CA ILE A 26 -15.83 -20.39 -11.91
C ILE A 26 -15.22 -19.50 -13.02
N ALA A 27 -15.18 -19.97 -14.27
CA ALA A 27 -14.70 -19.18 -15.40
C ALA A 27 -15.58 -17.95 -15.68
N ALA A 28 -16.91 -18.09 -15.57
CA ALA A 28 -17.84 -16.99 -15.78
C ALA A 28 -17.72 -15.93 -14.67
N TRP A 29 -17.38 -16.37 -13.44
CA TRP A 29 -17.07 -15.48 -12.32
C TRP A 29 -15.82 -14.65 -12.59
N PHE A 30 -14.72 -15.28 -13.00
CA PHE A 30 -13.50 -14.56 -13.35
C PHE A 30 -13.75 -13.47 -14.40
N VAL A 31 -14.33 -13.83 -15.55
CA VAL A 31 -14.59 -12.85 -16.63
C VAL A 31 -15.45 -11.69 -16.14
N THR A 32 -16.48 -11.96 -15.33
CA THR A 32 -17.35 -10.90 -14.79
C THR A 32 -16.56 -9.93 -13.89
N SER A 33 -15.77 -10.46 -12.95
CA SER A 33 -14.96 -9.62 -12.05
C SER A 33 -13.86 -8.83 -12.77
N PHE A 34 -13.30 -9.38 -13.86
CA PHE A 34 -12.35 -8.66 -14.72
C PHE A 34 -13.00 -7.46 -15.40
N ASN A 35 -14.20 -7.65 -15.97
CA ASN A 35 -14.94 -6.58 -16.64
C ASN A 35 -15.40 -5.50 -15.64
N GLU A 36 -15.88 -5.90 -14.46
CA GLU A 36 -16.29 -4.97 -13.41
C GLU A 36 -15.14 -4.06 -12.96
N ALA A 37 -13.92 -4.61 -12.79
CA ALA A 37 -12.75 -3.79 -12.45
C ALA A 37 -12.44 -2.74 -13.54
N LEU A 38 -12.57 -3.13 -14.82
CA LEU A 38 -12.38 -2.22 -15.95
C LEU A 38 -13.48 -1.16 -16.00
N GLU A 39 -14.73 -1.53 -15.79
CA GLU A 39 -15.87 -0.60 -15.79
C GLU A 39 -15.78 0.43 -14.64
N LEU A 40 -15.43 -0.01 -13.43
CA LEU A 40 -15.37 0.85 -12.26
C LEU A 40 -14.13 1.74 -12.21
N THR A 41 -12.99 1.26 -12.71
CA THR A 41 -11.69 1.92 -12.49
C THR A 41 -10.95 2.29 -13.77
N GLY A 42 -11.35 1.76 -14.93
CA GLY A 42 -10.59 1.87 -16.19
C GLY A 42 -9.28 1.08 -16.19
N LEU A 43 -8.99 0.30 -15.13
CA LEU A 43 -7.76 -0.46 -14.97
C LEU A 43 -8.03 -1.96 -15.03
N SER A 44 -7.10 -2.70 -15.64
CA SER A 44 -7.15 -4.15 -15.55
C SER A 44 -6.90 -4.59 -14.10
N PRO A 45 -7.44 -5.73 -13.64
CA PRO A 45 -7.19 -6.25 -12.30
C PRO A 45 -5.71 -6.42 -11.96
N LYS A 46 -4.86 -6.70 -12.95
CA LYS A 46 -3.41 -6.73 -12.76
C LYS A 46 -2.85 -5.36 -12.35
N LYS A 47 -3.28 -4.28 -13.02
CA LYS A 47 -2.88 -2.91 -12.68
C LYS A 47 -3.44 -2.50 -11.31
N LEU A 48 -4.69 -2.87 -11.02
CA LEU A 48 -5.30 -2.59 -9.72
C LEU A 48 -4.58 -3.30 -8.57
N SER A 49 -4.30 -4.60 -8.73
CA SER A 49 -3.53 -5.39 -7.76
C SER A 49 -2.13 -4.81 -7.52
N LYS A 50 -1.44 -4.40 -8.60
CA LYS A 50 -0.16 -3.71 -8.50
C LYS A 50 -0.27 -2.40 -7.72
N ALA A 51 -1.24 -1.55 -8.04
CA ALA A 51 -1.44 -0.27 -7.35
C ALA A 51 -1.79 -0.45 -5.87
N ALA A 52 -2.63 -1.43 -5.55
CA ALA A 52 -3.00 -1.77 -4.18
C ALA A 52 -1.77 -2.21 -3.36
N ARG A 53 -0.98 -3.15 -3.89
CA ARG A 53 0.25 -3.64 -3.26
C ARG A 53 1.26 -2.51 -3.05
N PHE A 54 1.50 -1.71 -4.09
CA PHE A 54 2.36 -0.53 -4.01
C PHE A 54 1.91 0.40 -2.89
N ASN A 55 0.61 0.72 -2.81
CA ASN A 55 0.10 1.65 -1.82
C ASN A 55 0.26 1.11 -0.39
N GLN A 56 0.11 -0.20 -0.18
CA GLN A 56 0.37 -0.83 1.11
C GLN A 56 1.83 -0.67 1.55
N VAL A 57 2.79 -0.97 0.67
CA VAL A 57 4.22 -0.78 0.97
C VAL A 57 4.54 0.69 1.24
N ARG A 58 4.03 1.59 0.40
CA ARG A 58 4.23 3.03 0.57
C ARG A 58 3.74 3.51 1.94
N LEU A 59 2.55 3.07 2.36
CA LEU A 59 2.01 3.40 3.68
C LEU A 59 2.83 2.79 4.82
N ARG A 60 3.31 1.55 4.66
CA ARG A 60 4.20 0.91 5.64
C ARG A 60 5.47 1.73 5.88
N ILE A 61 6.13 2.16 4.80
CA ILE A 61 7.33 3.02 4.86
C ILE A 61 6.99 4.40 5.43
N PHE A 62 5.83 4.97 5.07
CA PHE A 62 5.39 6.26 5.59
C PHE A 62 5.23 6.26 7.11
N PHE A 63 4.63 5.21 7.68
CA PHE A 63 4.41 5.12 9.13
C PHE A 63 5.61 4.57 9.90
N THR A 64 6.52 3.84 9.25
CA THR A 64 7.71 3.28 9.89
C THR A 64 8.87 3.32 8.91
N PRO A 65 9.48 4.50 8.72
CA PRO A 65 10.53 4.66 7.72
C PRO A 65 11.83 3.93 8.09
N GLU A 66 12.01 3.53 9.35
CA GLU A 66 13.16 2.76 9.80
C GLU A 66 13.15 1.29 9.34
N ILE A 67 12.02 0.79 8.83
CA ILE A 67 11.86 -0.61 8.40
C ILE A 67 12.92 -1.04 7.39
N ASP A 68 13.32 -2.32 7.45
CA ASP A 68 14.11 -2.95 6.39
C ASP A 68 13.25 -3.14 5.13
N LEU A 69 13.78 -2.74 3.98
CA LEU A 69 13.02 -2.77 2.74
C LEU A 69 12.88 -4.18 2.14
N HIS A 70 13.80 -5.09 2.43
CA HIS A 70 13.67 -6.49 2.01
C HIS A 70 12.60 -7.20 2.83
N ASP A 71 12.54 -6.98 4.13
CA ASP A 71 11.45 -7.52 4.95
C ASP A 71 10.09 -6.94 4.50
N CYS A 72 10.04 -5.63 4.28
CA CYS A 72 8.84 -4.95 3.78
C CYS A 72 8.38 -5.51 2.42
N MET A 73 9.28 -5.69 1.45
CA MET A 73 8.88 -6.19 0.13
C MET A 73 8.30 -7.61 0.22
N HIS A 74 8.91 -8.48 1.04
CA HIS A 74 8.44 -9.85 1.23
C HIS A 74 7.07 -9.88 1.94
N GLU A 75 6.85 -9.03 2.95
CA GLU A 75 5.58 -8.89 3.67
C GLU A 75 4.41 -8.61 2.70
N PHE A 76 4.64 -7.81 1.67
CA PHE A 76 3.62 -7.43 0.68
C PHE A 76 3.66 -8.25 -0.62
N GLY A 77 4.39 -9.36 -0.64
CA GLY A 77 4.35 -10.34 -1.73
C GLY A 77 5.18 -9.99 -2.96
N TYR A 78 6.25 -9.21 -2.79
CA TYR A 78 7.31 -9.11 -3.78
C TYR A 78 8.32 -10.24 -3.60
N TYR A 79 8.69 -10.88 -4.71
CA TYR A 79 9.66 -11.97 -4.70
C TYR A 79 11.11 -11.47 -4.67
N ASP A 80 11.39 -10.38 -5.39
CA ASP A 80 12.71 -9.79 -5.49
C ASP A 80 12.66 -8.27 -5.52
N TYR A 81 13.82 -7.67 -5.22
CA TYR A 81 13.95 -6.23 -5.13
C TYR A 81 13.83 -5.53 -6.50
N ALA A 82 14.11 -6.22 -7.61
CA ALA A 82 14.03 -5.62 -8.94
C ALA A 82 12.58 -5.33 -9.33
N HIS A 83 11.67 -6.29 -9.11
CA HIS A 83 10.23 -6.09 -9.31
C HIS A 83 9.66 -5.05 -8.35
N PHE A 84 10.08 -5.11 -7.07
CA PHE A 84 9.67 -4.15 -6.06
C PHE A 84 10.05 -2.71 -6.45
N SER A 85 11.33 -2.48 -6.74
CA SER A 85 11.86 -1.17 -7.11
C SER A 85 11.24 -0.63 -8.39
N LYS A 86 11.09 -1.48 -9.41
CA LYS A 86 10.43 -1.12 -10.67
C LYS A 86 8.98 -0.72 -10.46
N ASP A 87 8.21 -1.51 -9.70
CA ASP A 87 6.80 -1.19 -9.43
C ASP A 87 6.66 0.13 -8.68
N PHE A 88 7.48 0.36 -7.66
CA PHE A 88 7.47 1.59 -6.87
C PHE A 88 7.77 2.82 -7.75
N LYS A 89 8.79 2.71 -8.60
CA LYS A 89 9.19 3.77 -9.54
C LYS A 89 8.13 4.03 -10.60
N GLU A 90 7.49 3.00 -11.14
CA GLU A 90 6.40 3.16 -12.10
C GLU A 90 5.18 3.84 -11.47
N CYS A 91 4.95 3.68 -10.17
CA CYS A 91 3.80 4.27 -9.48
C CYS A 91 4.01 5.73 -9.07
N ILE A 92 5.19 6.13 -8.56
CA ILE A 92 5.42 7.50 -8.05
C ILE A 92 6.73 8.17 -8.52
N GLY A 93 7.48 7.55 -9.42
CA GLY A 93 8.71 8.11 -9.98
C GLY A 93 9.96 7.97 -9.09
N LEU A 94 9.81 7.48 -7.86
CA LEU A 94 10.90 7.27 -6.90
C LEU A 94 11.15 5.77 -6.70
N ILE A 95 12.39 5.38 -6.38
CA ILE A 95 12.66 4.02 -5.89
C ILE A 95 12.42 3.94 -4.37
N PRO A 96 12.21 2.73 -3.81
CA PRO A 96 11.88 2.55 -2.39
C PRO A 96 12.87 3.19 -1.42
N ASN A 97 14.18 3.08 -1.69
CA ASN A 97 15.24 3.69 -0.88
C ASN A 97 15.14 5.22 -0.84
N GLU A 98 14.88 5.86 -1.98
CA GLU A 98 14.74 7.33 -2.05
C GLU A 98 13.54 7.79 -1.23
N TYR A 99 12.40 7.10 -1.37
CA TYR A 99 11.19 7.40 -0.61
C TYR A 99 11.40 7.20 0.90
N ARG A 100 12.06 6.11 1.30
CA ARG A 100 12.40 5.82 2.69
C ARG A 100 13.29 6.91 3.29
N ASN A 101 14.35 7.29 2.59
CA ASN A 101 15.28 8.34 3.06
C ASN A 101 14.54 9.68 3.23
N TRP A 102 13.70 10.05 2.26
CA TRP A 102 12.88 11.25 2.36
C TRP A 102 11.93 11.24 3.58
N MET A 103 11.36 10.07 3.92
CA MET A 103 10.55 9.91 5.13
C MET A 103 11.38 10.00 6.41
N LEU A 104 12.56 9.39 6.46
CA LEU A 104 13.48 9.48 7.62
C LEU A 104 13.87 10.93 7.90
N GLU A 105 14.28 11.67 6.87
CA GLU A 105 14.62 13.09 7.01
C GLU A 105 13.43 13.91 7.48
N LYS A 106 12.23 13.63 6.96
CA LYS A 106 11.00 14.30 7.40
C LYS A 106 10.72 14.02 8.87
N MET A 107 10.84 12.78 9.31
CA MET A 107 10.63 12.38 10.70
C MET A 107 11.60 13.10 11.65
N ASN A 108 12.89 13.14 11.30
CA ASN A 108 13.91 13.82 12.10
C ASN A 108 13.66 15.32 12.23
N ARG A 109 13.27 15.99 11.13
CA ARG A 109 12.92 17.43 11.17
C ARG A 109 11.74 17.73 12.09
N GLU A 110 10.73 16.87 12.10
CA GLU A 110 9.55 17.07 12.95
C GLU A 110 9.84 16.78 14.43
N GLN A 111 10.74 15.85 14.73
CA GLN A 111 11.25 15.65 16.10
C GLN A 111 12.00 16.89 16.62
N HIS A 112 12.93 17.44 15.83
CA HIS A 112 13.69 18.62 16.24
C HIS A 112 12.85 19.91 16.36
N LYS A 113 11.72 20.03 15.65
CA LYS A 113 10.80 21.17 15.86
C LYS A 113 10.17 21.15 17.25
N HIS A 114 9.85 19.97 17.80
CA HIS A 114 9.28 19.84 19.13
C HIS A 114 10.31 20.11 20.23
N GLU A 115 11.57 19.74 20.03
CA GLU A 115 12.66 20.00 20.99
C GLU A 115 12.98 21.49 21.15
N ASN A 116 12.82 22.27 20.07
CA ASN A 116 13.15 23.71 20.06
C ASN A 116 12.00 24.62 20.54
N VAL A 117 10.91 24.07 21.08
CA VAL A 117 9.86 24.87 21.74
C VAL A 117 10.33 25.23 23.14
N VAL A 118 11.16 26.28 23.23
CA VAL A 118 11.49 26.92 24.51
C VAL A 118 10.23 27.65 24.98
N PHE A 119 9.63 27.18 26.07
CA PHE A 119 8.57 27.93 26.75
C PHE A 119 9.20 29.19 27.34
N LEU A 120 8.93 30.34 26.70
CA LEU A 120 9.14 31.63 27.34
C LEU A 120 8.14 31.69 28.50
N GLN A 121 8.64 31.57 29.73
CA GLN A 121 7.86 31.95 30.90
C GLN A 121 7.80 33.47 30.89
N ASP A 122 6.61 34.02 30.61
CA ASP A 122 6.36 35.44 30.79
C ASP A 122 6.52 35.78 32.28
N GLU A 123 7.44 36.70 32.60
CA GLU A 123 7.72 37.23 33.94
C GLU A 123 6.60 38.13 34.47
#